data_AF-A0AAD8HYK5-F1
#
_entry.id   AF-A0AAD8HYK5-F1
#
_cell.length_a   1.000
_cell.length_b   1.000
_cell.length_c   1.000
_cell.angle_alpha   90.00
_cell.angle_beta   90.00
_cell.angle_gamma   90.00
#
_symmetry.space_group_name_H-M   'P 1'
#
loop_
_entity.id
_entity.type
_entity.pdbx_description
1 polymer ?
#
loop_
_entity_poly.entity_id
_entity_poly.type
_entity_poly.pdbx_seq_one_letter_code
_entity_poly.pdbx_strand_id
1 'polypeptide(L)'
;MNGLTAPLNMQVHYISFSAHADYAQTSTFLKELMPPNIILVHGEANEMGRLKQKLISLFADRNTKIISPKNCQSVEMHFNSEKMAKTIGKLAEKTPEVGEAVSGLLVKKGFSYQIMASEDLHVFSQLSTANVMQRISIPYTGAFGVIKHRLKQIYESVESSIDDESGVPTLRVHDRVTVKQESEKHISLHWSADPISDMVSDSAVALVLNAGREMPKVVVESEPVKDEVEDEKKAEKITNAILVSLFGDVKLGENGKLVITVDGNVAHLDKQSGEVESENAGLKERVRIAFQRIQTAVKPIPLSAS
;
A
#
# COMPACT_ATOMS: atom_id res chain seq x y z
N MET A 1 67.21 35.22 3.85
CA MET A 1 67.31 36.64 3.44
C MET A 1 67.83 37.44 4.62
N ASN A 2 68.90 38.20 4.45
CA ASN A 2 69.71 38.72 5.55
C ASN A 2 69.24 40.12 6.00
N GLY A 3 68.11 40.61 5.47
CA GLY A 3 67.52 41.91 5.78
C GLY A 3 68.25 43.14 5.23
N LEU A 4 69.38 42.96 4.56
CA LEU A 4 70.21 44.05 4.05
C LEU A 4 69.65 44.61 2.73
N THR A 5 69.51 45.93 2.66
CA THR A 5 69.14 46.66 1.44
C THR A 5 70.29 46.73 0.45
N ALA A 6 70.02 46.40 -0.82
CA ALA A 6 70.99 46.51 -1.91
C ALA A 6 70.43 47.41 -3.04
N PRO A 7 71.25 48.30 -3.63
CA PRO A 7 70.82 49.13 -4.74
C PRO A 7 70.65 48.31 -6.04
N LEU A 8 69.49 48.42 -6.70
CA LEU A 8 69.21 47.77 -7.98
C LEU A 8 69.71 48.63 -9.15
N ASN A 9 70.95 48.38 -9.58
CA ASN A 9 71.61 49.14 -10.66
C ASN A 9 71.46 48.52 -12.06
N MET A 10 70.46 47.66 -12.26
CA MET A 10 70.22 46.98 -13.55
C MET A 10 68.80 47.23 -14.05
N GLN A 11 68.61 47.19 -15.36
CA GLN A 11 67.30 47.24 -15.98
C GLN A 11 66.62 45.86 -15.86
N VAL A 12 65.43 45.84 -15.26
CA VAL A 12 64.62 44.63 -15.10
C VAL A 12 63.47 44.70 -16.08
N HIS A 13 63.48 43.81 -17.08
CA HIS A 13 62.39 43.62 -18.02
C HIS A 13 61.64 42.33 -17.69
N TYR A 14 60.32 42.39 -17.65
CA TYR A 14 59.47 41.23 -17.48
C TYR A 14 58.99 40.74 -18.85
N ILE A 15 59.49 39.59 -19.29
CA ILE A 15 59.07 38.91 -20.51
C ILE A 15 58.38 37.61 -20.10
N SER A 16 57.08 37.51 -20.38
CA SER A 16 56.28 36.33 -20.02
C SER A 16 56.46 35.22 -21.05
N PHE A 17 56.95 34.06 -20.60
CA PHE A 17 56.90 32.79 -21.34
C PHE A 17 55.80 31.86 -20.82
N SER A 18 54.91 32.39 -20.00
CA SER A 18 53.88 31.59 -19.37
C SER A 18 52.90 31.07 -20.41
N ALA A 19 52.77 29.75 -20.51
CA ALA A 19 51.83 29.07 -21.40
C ALA A 19 50.40 29.05 -20.81
N HIS A 20 49.96 30.16 -20.22
CA HIS A 20 48.58 30.31 -19.76
C HIS A 20 47.67 30.57 -20.97
N ALA A 21 46.45 30.05 -20.90
CA ALA A 21 45.45 30.30 -21.93
C ALA A 21 45.17 31.80 -22.02
N ASP A 22 45.32 32.35 -23.21
CA ASP A 22 44.96 33.74 -23.47
C ASP A 22 43.44 33.89 -23.62
N TYR A 23 42.97 35.14 -23.65
CA TYR A 23 41.55 35.43 -23.82
C TYR A 23 41.01 34.88 -25.15
N ALA A 24 41.80 34.90 -26.22
CA ALA A 24 41.37 34.44 -27.54
C ALA A 24 41.12 32.93 -27.56
N GLN A 25 42.03 32.14 -27.00
CA GLN A 25 41.89 30.69 -26.87
C GLN A 25 40.75 30.33 -25.93
N THR A 26 40.66 30.98 -24.76
CA THR A 26 39.61 30.70 -23.77
C THR A 26 38.22 31.04 -24.29
N SER A 27 38.07 32.18 -24.97
CA SER A 27 36.79 32.56 -25.57
C SER A 27 36.39 31.67 -26.75
N THR A 28 37.35 31.19 -27.55
CA THR A 28 37.09 30.24 -28.63
C THR A 28 36.63 28.89 -28.08
N PHE A 29 37.31 28.37 -27.06
CA PHE A 29 36.95 27.13 -26.37
C PHE A 29 35.54 27.19 -25.74
N LEU A 30 35.21 28.31 -25.08
CA LEU A 30 33.88 28.50 -24.48
C LEU A 30 32.78 28.68 -25.55
N LYS A 31 33.10 29.27 -26.70
CA LYS A 31 32.17 29.36 -27.84
C LYS A 31 31.87 27.99 -28.44
N GLU A 32 32.85 27.08 -28.46
CA GLU A 32 32.69 25.74 -29.00
C GLU A 32 31.88 24.84 -28.05
N LEU A 33 32.24 24.80 -26.76
CA LEU A 33 31.56 23.94 -25.77
C LEU A 33 30.17 24.43 -25.38
N MET A 34 29.93 25.75 -25.44
CA MET A 34 28.67 26.39 -25.05
C MET A 34 28.11 25.89 -23.69
N PRO A 35 28.92 25.88 -22.61
CA PRO A 35 28.47 25.34 -21.33
C PRO A 35 27.38 26.22 -20.69
N PRO A 36 26.42 25.63 -19.95
CA PRO A 36 25.37 26.38 -19.26
C PRO A 36 25.87 27.11 -18.00
N ASN A 37 26.93 26.60 -17.37
CA ASN A 37 27.54 27.20 -16.18
C ASN A 37 29.07 27.27 -16.37
N ILE A 38 29.66 28.44 -16.14
CA ILE A 38 31.11 28.70 -16.24
C ILE A 38 31.59 29.17 -14.86
N ILE A 39 32.58 28.49 -14.30
CA ILE A 39 33.18 28.82 -13.00
C ILE A 39 34.64 29.22 -13.22
N LEU A 40 34.96 30.48 -12.92
CA LEU A 40 36.30 31.03 -13.06
C LEU A 40 37.10 30.82 -11.76
N VAL A 41 38.24 30.15 -11.88
CA VAL A 41 39.17 29.83 -10.79
C VAL A 41 40.61 30.07 -11.24
N HIS A 42 41.56 30.03 -10.30
CA HIS A 42 43.00 30.15 -10.60
C HIS A 42 43.38 31.36 -11.47
N GLY A 43 42.95 32.55 -11.06
CA GLY A 43 43.38 33.80 -11.66
C GLY A 43 43.54 34.91 -10.63
N GLU A 44 44.26 35.95 -11.01
CA GLU A 44 44.30 37.19 -10.22
C GLU A 44 42.90 37.83 -10.20
N ALA A 45 42.51 38.40 -9.05
CA ALA A 45 41.12 38.80 -8.82
C ALA A 45 40.60 39.87 -9.80
N ASN A 46 41.43 40.85 -10.17
CA ASN A 46 41.07 41.91 -11.09
C ASN A 46 40.99 41.41 -12.54
N GLU A 47 41.94 40.60 -12.97
CA GLU A 47 41.96 39.96 -14.29
C GLU A 47 40.80 38.96 -14.46
N MET A 48 40.44 38.21 -13.41
CA MET A 48 39.23 37.40 -13.40
C MET A 48 37.95 38.24 -13.49
N GLY A 49 37.92 39.41 -12.84
CA GLY A 49 36.81 40.36 -12.95
C GLY A 49 36.65 40.89 -14.38
N ARG A 50 37.76 41.26 -15.03
CA ARG A 50 37.79 41.69 -16.44
C ARG A 50 37.36 40.58 -17.38
N LEU A 51 37.85 39.36 -17.17
CA LEU A 51 37.48 38.19 -17.95
C LEU A 51 35.99 37.89 -17.81
N LYS A 52 35.46 37.90 -16.58
CA LYS A 52 34.04 37.70 -16.29
C LYS A 52 33.16 38.71 -17.04
N GLN A 53 33.50 40.00 -17.02
CA GLN A 53 32.75 41.03 -17.73
C GLN A 53 32.73 40.78 -19.25
N LYS A 54 33.89 40.44 -19.84
CA LYS A 54 33.99 40.10 -21.26
C LYS A 54 33.20 38.84 -21.63
N LEU A 55 33.13 37.85 -20.74
CA LEU A 55 32.35 36.63 -20.97
C LEU A 55 30.84 36.91 -20.82
N ILE A 56 30.43 37.76 -19.88
CA ILE A 56 29.03 38.19 -19.74
C ILE A 56 28.56 38.91 -21.00
N SER A 57 29.37 39.82 -21.56
CA SER A 57 29.02 40.51 -22.81
C SER A 57 28.98 39.55 -24.00
N LEU A 58 29.87 38.56 -24.04
CA LEU A 58 29.97 37.59 -25.14
C LEU A 58 28.82 36.57 -25.14
N PHE A 59 28.31 36.24 -23.96
CA PHE A 59 27.19 35.31 -23.77
C PHE A 59 25.90 36.01 -23.33
N ALA A 60 25.75 37.31 -23.58
CA ALA A 60 24.59 38.11 -23.14
C ALA A 60 23.26 37.57 -23.71
N ASP A 61 23.28 37.03 -24.93
CA ASP A 61 22.12 36.44 -25.59
C ASP A 61 21.77 35.03 -25.07
N ARG A 62 22.57 34.48 -24.17
CA ARG A 62 22.46 33.09 -23.70
C ARG A 62 22.26 33.05 -22.19
N ASN A 63 21.50 32.06 -21.72
CA ASN A 63 21.28 31.83 -20.30
C ASN A 63 22.47 31.11 -19.63
N THR A 64 23.71 31.55 -19.93
CA THR A 64 24.94 30.98 -19.37
C THR A 64 25.30 31.71 -18.07
N LYS A 65 25.42 30.98 -16.96
CA LYS A 65 25.78 31.55 -15.66
C LYS A 65 27.29 31.60 -15.50
N ILE A 66 27.85 32.79 -15.28
CA ILE A 66 29.30 32.97 -15.08
C ILE A 66 29.58 33.36 -13.63
N ILE A 67 30.30 32.51 -12.90
CA ILE A 67 30.53 32.62 -11.45
C ILE A 67 32.05 32.68 -11.19
N SER A 68 32.46 33.51 -10.25
CA SER A 68 33.86 33.70 -9.85
C SER A 68 33.94 33.63 -8.32
N PRO A 69 33.86 32.42 -7.73
CA PRO A 69 33.77 32.26 -6.29
C PRO A 69 35.09 32.63 -5.59
N LYS A 70 35.00 33.24 -4.42
CA LYS A 70 36.15 33.44 -3.53
C LYS A 70 36.51 32.12 -2.84
N ASN A 71 37.71 32.07 -2.25
CA ASN A 71 38.08 30.96 -1.38
C ASN A 71 37.02 30.78 -0.28
N CYS A 72 36.64 29.53 -0.04
CA CYS A 72 35.57 29.15 0.90
C CYS A 72 34.15 29.64 0.53
N GLN A 73 33.91 30.09 -0.71
CA GLN A 73 32.57 30.39 -1.20
C GLN A 73 31.96 29.17 -1.92
N SER A 74 30.87 28.65 -1.37
CA SER A 74 30.09 27.56 -1.99
C SER A 74 29.36 28.04 -3.25
N VAL A 75 29.31 27.18 -4.27
CA VAL A 75 28.55 27.40 -5.50
C VAL A 75 27.47 26.32 -5.60
N GLU A 76 26.22 26.72 -5.50
CA GLU A 76 25.07 25.81 -5.59
C GLU A 76 24.51 25.78 -7.02
N MET A 77 24.27 24.57 -7.52
CA MET A 77 23.70 24.34 -8.85
C MET A 77 22.59 23.31 -8.75
N HIS A 78 21.46 23.62 -9.38
CA HIS A 78 20.30 22.75 -9.43
C HIS A 78 20.25 22.04 -10.78
N PHE A 79 20.26 20.72 -10.74
CA PHE A 79 20.13 19.88 -11.92
C PHE A 79 18.81 19.13 -11.83
N ASN A 80 17.89 19.45 -12.74
CA ASN A 80 16.67 18.69 -12.89
C ASN A 80 17.00 17.44 -13.71
N SER A 81 17.02 16.29 -13.04
CA SER A 81 17.23 15.01 -13.68
C SER A 81 15.89 14.28 -13.78
N GLU A 82 15.48 13.95 -15.00
CA GLU A 82 14.37 13.04 -15.21
C GLU A 82 14.77 11.64 -14.71
N LYS A 83 13.99 11.10 -13.78
CA LYS A 83 14.22 9.75 -13.26
C LYS A 83 13.52 8.75 -14.16
N MET A 84 14.29 8.11 -15.03
CA MET A 84 13.81 7.04 -15.90
C MET A 84 13.89 5.70 -15.18
N ALA A 85 12.74 5.07 -14.97
CA ALA A 85 12.65 3.69 -14.49
C ALA A 85 12.44 2.73 -15.67
N LYS A 86 13.17 1.62 -15.69
CA LYS A 86 13.03 0.57 -16.70
C LYS A 86 12.16 -0.55 -16.17
N THR A 87 11.13 -0.91 -16.92
CA THR A 87 10.30 -2.09 -16.64
C THR A 87 11.07 -3.36 -17.01
N ILE A 88 11.12 -4.34 -16.12
CA ILE A 88 11.83 -5.61 -16.31
C ILE A 88 10.94 -6.78 -15.88
N GLY A 89 11.14 -7.94 -16.51
CA GLY A 89 10.46 -9.19 -16.17
C GLY A 89 9.06 -9.27 -16.77
N LYS A 90 8.14 -9.94 -16.07
CA LYS A 90 6.76 -10.13 -16.51
C LYS A 90 6.02 -8.82 -16.72
N LEU A 91 6.35 -7.81 -15.90
CA LEU A 91 5.76 -6.47 -16.02
C LEU A 91 6.14 -5.78 -17.35
N ALA A 92 7.19 -6.24 -18.03
CA ALA A 92 7.60 -5.73 -19.33
C ALA A 92 7.00 -6.52 -20.53
N GLU A 93 6.28 -7.62 -20.29
CA GLU A 93 5.67 -8.43 -21.36
C GLU A 93 4.54 -7.68 -22.07
N LYS A 94 3.74 -6.94 -21.30
CA LYS A 94 2.69 -6.07 -21.83
C LYS A 94 3.15 -4.62 -21.74
N THR A 95 3.29 -3.96 -22.88
CA THR A 95 3.46 -2.50 -22.92
C THR A 95 2.18 -1.83 -22.41
N PRO A 96 2.25 -1.01 -21.34
CA PRO A 96 1.08 -0.33 -20.81
C PRO A 96 0.59 0.76 -21.77
N GLU A 97 -0.72 0.98 -21.81
CA GLU A 97 -1.31 2.08 -22.57
C GLU A 97 -1.15 3.42 -21.81
N VAL A 98 -1.31 4.53 -22.53
CA VAL A 98 -1.20 5.87 -21.94
C VAL A 98 -2.31 6.06 -20.91
N GLY A 99 -1.93 6.18 -19.64
CA GLY A 99 -2.85 6.32 -18.51
C GLY A 99 -3.15 5.03 -17.74
N GLU A 100 -2.63 3.88 -18.19
CA GLU A 100 -2.71 2.62 -17.44
C GLU A 100 -1.78 2.70 -16.21
N ALA A 101 -2.34 2.40 -15.04
CA ALA A 101 -1.56 2.39 -13.80
C ALA A 101 -0.66 1.14 -13.76
N VAL A 102 0.64 1.36 -13.58
CA VAL A 102 1.63 0.28 -13.46
C VAL A 102 1.96 0.08 -11.98
N SER A 103 1.64 -1.10 -11.45
CA SER A 103 1.98 -1.51 -10.09
C SER A 103 3.15 -2.48 -10.08
N GLY A 104 4.16 -2.24 -9.25
CA GLY A 104 5.31 -3.13 -9.11
C GLY A 104 6.28 -2.66 -8.03
N LEU A 105 7.34 -3.43 -7.84
CA LEU A 105 8.44 -3.08 -6.95
C LEU A 105 9.46 -2.22 -7.70
N LEU A 106 9.76 -1.03 -7.16
CA LEU A 106 10.81 -0.16 -7.66
C LEU A 106 12.13 -0.45 -6.94
N VAL A 107 13.09 -1.02 -7.67
CA VAL A 107 14.44 -1.29 -7.19
C VAL A 107 15.39 -0.20 -7.69
N LYS A 108 16.08 0.46 -6.76
CA LYS A 108 17.11 1.46 -7.07
C LYS A 108 18.50 0.86 -6.89
N LYS A 109 19.28 0.82 -7.98
CA LYS A 109 20.71 0.46 -7.95
C LYS A 109 21.53 1.63 -8.46
N GLY A 110 22.12 2.39 -7.53
CA GLY A 110 22.85 3.62 -7.85
C GLY A 110 21.93 4.68 -8.47
N PHE A 111 22.20 5.05 -9.72
CA PHE A 111 21.38 5.98 -10.51
C PHE A 111 20.37 5.29 -11.44
N SER A 112 20.37 3.96 -11.48
CA SER A 112 19.41 3.19 -12.28
C SER A 112 18.19 2.82 -11.45
N TYR A 113 17.01 3.02 -12.04
CA TYR A 113 15.72 2.65 -11.48
C TYR A 113 15.12 1.53 -12.32
N GLN A 114 14.67 0.48 -11.67
CA GLN A 114 14.07 -0.69 -12.31
C GLN A 114 12.75 -0.98 -11.62
N ILE A 115 11.68 -1.15 -12.39
CA ILE A 115 10.37 -1.56 -11.90
C ILE A 115 10.09 -2.99 -12.36
N MET A 116 9.67 -3.85 -11.45
CA MET A 116 9.49 -5.28 -11.72
C MET A 116 8.33 -5.86 -10.88
N ALA A 117 7.85 -7.04 -11.25
CA ALA A 117 6.91 -7.80 -10.42
C ALA A 117 7.60 -8.32 -9.15
N SER A 118 6.83 -8.57 -8.09
CA SER A 118 7.35 -9.14 -6.83
C SER A 118 8.02 -10.50 -7.02
N GLU A 119 7.50 -11.28 -7.96
CA GLU A 119 8.01 -12.61 -8.33
C GLU A 119 9.40 -12.52 -8.98
N ASP A 120 9.68 -11.48 -9.76
CA ASP A 120 10.92 -11.34 -10.53
C ASP A 120 12.08 -10.78 -9.70
N LEU A 121 11.82 -10.38 -8.45
CA LEU A 121 12.81 -9.74 -7.58
C LEU A 121 14.05 -10.63 -7.37
N HIS A 122 13.85 -11.93 -7.17
CA HIS A 122 14.95 -12.88 -6.94
C HIS A 122 15.77 -13.17 -8.22
N VAL A 123 15.22 -12.90 -9.40
CA VAL A 123 15.88 -13.14 -10.69
C VAL A 123 16.79 -11.97 -11.05
N PHE A 124 16.34 -10.74 -10.83
CA PHE A 124 17.03 -9.52 -11.26
C PHE A 124 17.74 -8.78 -10.13
N SER A 125 17.61 -9.24 -8.88
CA SER A 125 18.31 -8.68 -7.74
C SER A 125 18.98 -9.77 -6.89
N GLN A 126 19.92 -9.37 -6.05
CA GLN A 126 20.54 -10.27 -5.05
C GLN A 126 19.67 -10.43 -3.81
N LEU A 127 18.46 -9.84 -3.80
CA LEU A 127 17.55 -9.92 -2.66
C LEU A 127 16.83 -11.26 -2.73
N SER A 128 16.95 -12.03 -1.66
CA SER A 128 16.14 -13.22 -1.45
C SER A 128 14.75 -12.82 -0.94
N THR A 129 13.72 -13.38 -1.56
CA THR A 129 12.35 -13.33 -1.04
C THR A 129 12.16 -14.51 -0.09
N ALA A 130 11.68 -14.25 1.12
CA ALA A 130 11.33 -15.27 2.09
C ALA A 130 9.88 -15.08 2.53
N ASN A 131 9.11 -16.16 2.51
CA ASN A 131 7.79 -16.20 3.13
C ASN A 131 7.95 -16.74 4.54
N VAL A 132 7.39 -16.04 5.52
CA VAL A 132 7.38 -16.50 6.91
C VAL A 132 6.09 -17.28 7.12
N MET A 133 6.21 -18.57 7.41
CA MET A 133 5.07 -19.39 7.84
C MET A 133 5.00 -19.35 9.37
N GLN A 134 3.82 -19.07 9.90
CA GLN A 134 3.57 -19.07 11.33
C GLN A 134 2.76 -20.29 11.72
N ARG A 135 3.07 -20.84 12.90
CA ARG A 135 2.36 -21.95 13.51
C ARG A 135 2.14 -21.65 14.98
N ILE A 136 0.89 -21.74 15.43
CA ILE A 136 0.53 -21.67 16.85
C ILE A 136 -0.21 -22.95 17.22
N SER A 137 0.17 -23.58 18.32
CA SER A 137 -0.56 -24.69 18.93
C SER A 137 -1.29 -24.21 20.18
N ILE A 138 -2.60 -24.45 20.24
CA ILE A 138 -3.50 -23.99 21.29
C ILE A 138 -4.07 -25.22 22.01
N PRO A 139 -4.06 -25.26 23.35
CA PRO A 139 -4.74 -26.30 24.10
C PRO A 139 -6.26 -26.16 23.94
N TYR A 140 -6.91 -27.22 23.46
CA TYR A 140 -8.36 -27.29 23.27
C TYR A 140 -8.83 -28.74 23.44
N THR A 141 -9.75 -28.96 24.37
CA THR A 141 -10.29 -30.30 24.71
C THR A 141 -11.72 -30.51 24.22
N GLY A 142 -12.30 -29.56 23.48
CA GLY A 142 -13.65 -29.68 22.94
C GLY A 142 -13.69 -30.46 21.63
N ALA A 143 -14.90 -30.74 21.14
CA ALA A 143 -15.08 -31.38 19.84
C ALA A 143 -14.72 -30.43 18.70
N PHE A 144 -13.95 -30.90 17.71
CA PHE A 144 -13.53 -30.11 16.55
C PHE A 144 -14.70 -29.55 15.73
N GLY A 145 -15.85 -30.23 15.76
CA GLY A 145 -17.10 -29.76 15.15
C GLY A 145 -17.59 -28.42 15.70
N VAL A 146 -17.33 -28.11 16.97
CA VAL A 146 -17.70 -26.82 17.58
C VAL A 146 -16.88 -25.68 16.97
N ILE A 147 -15.58 -25.90 16.77
CA ILE A 147 -14.69 -24.94 16.10
C ILE A 147 -15.13 -24.74 14.65
N LYS A 148 -15.45 -25.82 13.93
CA LYS A 148 -16.00 -25.75 12.57
C LYS A 148 -17.28 -24.91 12.51
N HIS A 149 -18.22 -25.13 13.43
CA HIS A 149 -19.48 -24.40 13.47
C HIS A 149 -19.27 -22.91 13.76
N ARG A 150 -18.48 -22.58 14.79
CA ARG A 150 -18.20 -21.18 15.15
C ARG A 150 -17.43 -20.44 14.06
N LEU A 151 -16.47 -21.09 13.39
CA LEU A 151 -15.76 -20.47 12.26
C LEU A 151 -16.71 -20.19 11.09
N LYS A 152 -17.64 -21.10 10.79
CA LYS A 152 -18.67 -20.88 9.75
C LYS A 152 -19.66 -19.75 10.08
N GLN A 153 -19.87 -19.45 11.36
CA GLN A 153 -20.72 -18.31 11.77
C GLN A 153 -20.03 -16.96 11.53
N ILE A 154 -18.69 -16.92 11.58
CA ILE A 154 -17.91 -15.69 11.40
C ILE A 154 -17.49 -15.50 9.95
N TYR A 155 -17.01 -16.57 9.31
CA TYR A 155 -16.38 -16.53 8.00
C TYR A 155 -17.24 -17.24 6.96
N GLU A 156 -17.37 -16.61 5.79
CA GLU A 156 -18.12 -17.15 4.65
C GLU A 156 -17.47 -18.42 4.06
N SER A 157 -16.14 -18.46 3.99
CA SER A 157 -15.39 -19.55 3.36
C SER A 157 -14.64 -20.38 4.38
N VAL A 158 -15.29 -21.46 4.86
CA VAL A 158 -14.66 -22.48 5.72
C VAL A 158 -14.82 -23.86 5.09
N GLU A 159 -13.74 -24.35 4.50
CA GLU A 159 -13.69 -25.67 3.88
C GLU A 159 -13.15 -26.69 4.86
N SER A 160 -13.79 -27.87 4.92
CA SER A 160 -13.27 -28.99 5.72
C SER A 160 -12.62 -30.02 4.81
N SER A 161 -11.35 -30.28 5.06
CA SER A 161 -10.57 -31.32 4.42
C SER A 161 -9.99 -32.28 5.47
N ILE A 162 -9.48 -33.40 5.01
CA ILE A 162 -8.62 -34.28 5.80
C ILE A 162 -7.22 -34.07 5.23
N ASP A 163 -6.23 -33.91 6.10
CA ASP A 163 -4.84 -33.77 5.65
C ASP A 163 -4.37 -35.12 5.10
N ASP A 164 -4.09 -35.20 3.81
CA ASP A 164 -3.75 -36.47 3.14
C ASP A 164 -2.46 -37.11 3.70
N GLU A 165 -1.55 -36.30 4.27
CA GLU A 165 -0.30 -36.78 4.88
C GLU A 165 -0.47 -37.29 6.32
N SER A 166 -1.31 -36.64 7.14
CA SER A 166 -1.41 -36.92 8.57
C SER A 166 -2.75 -37.52 9.01
N GLY A 167 -3.72 -37.59 8.11
CA GLY A 167 -5.06 -38.12 8.36
C GLY A 167 -5.90 -37.28 9.33
N VAL A 168 -5.44 -36.10 9.72
CA VAL A 168 -6.11 -35.26 10.72
C VAL A 168 -7.19 -34.37 10.11
N PRO A 169 -8.31 -34.14 10.82
CA PRO A 169 -9.30 -33.16 10.42
C PRO A 169 -8.69 -31.77 10.30
N THR A 170 -8.91 -31.13 9.15
CA THR A 170 -8.38 -29.82 8.81
C THR A 170 -9.49 -28.88 8.34
N LEU A 171 -9.44 -27.62 8.77
CA LEU A 171 -10.32 -26.57 8.31
C LEU A 171 -9.49 -25.48 7.65
N ARG A 172 -9.84 -25.10 6.42
CA ARG A 172 -9.21 -24.00 5.71
C ARG A 172 -10.15 -22.81 5.71
N VAL A 173 -9.75 -21.74 6.38
CA VAL A 173 -10.48 -20.48 6.45
C VAL A 173 -9.93 -19.56 5.38
N HIS A 174 -10.79 -19.14 4.45
CA HIS A 174 -10.48 -18.12 3.45
C HIS A 174 -9.23 -18.43 2.59
N ASP A 175 -8.96 -19.72 2.35
CA ASP A 175 -7.78 -20.25 1.66
C ASP A 175 -6.42 -19.90 2.28
N ARG A 176 -6.40 -19.19 3.41
CA ARG A 176 -5.22 -18.54 3.99
C ARG A 176 -4.76 -19.13 5.32
N VAL A 177 -5.72 -19.42 6.19
CA VAL A 177 -5.45 -19.95 7.54
C VAL A 177 -5.93 -21.39 7.61
N THR A 178 -5.03 -22.28 8.02
CA THR A 178 -5.30 -23.72 8.15
C THR A 178 -5.37 -24.08 9.63
N VAL A 179 -6.47 -24.71 10.05
CA VAL A 179 -6.70 -25.16 11.43
C VAL A 179 -6.68 -26.69 11.44
N LYS A 180 -5.70 -27.30 12.10
CA LYS A 180 -5.53 -28.76 12.18
C LYS A 180 -5.77 -29.27 13.60
N GLN A 181 -6.45 -30.40 13.73
CA GLN A 181 -6.56 -31.10 15.02
C GLN A 181 -5.36 -32.06 15.20
N GLU A 182 -4.31 -31.60 15.86
CA GLU A 182 -3.11 -32.43 16.10
C GLU A 182 -3.32 -33.50 17.18
N SER A 183 -4.15 -33.22 18.18
CA SER A 183 -4.50 -34.19 19.22
C SER A 183 -5.88 -33.90 19.80
N GLU A 184 -6.41 -34.81 20.63
CA GLU A 184 -7.65 -34.56 21.38
C GLU A 184 -7.58 -33.34 22.31
N LYS A 185 -6.36 -32.85 22.62
CA LYS A 185 -6.14 -31.74 23.56
C LYS A 185 -5.50 -30.51 22.92
N HIS A 186 -5.16 -30.55 21.63
CA HIS A 186 -4.49 -29.44 20.95
C HIS A 186 -4.97 -29.28 19.52
N ILE A 187 -5.18 -28.02 19.15
CA ILE A 187 -5.41 -27.59 17.78
C ILE A 187 -4.22 -26.72 17.36
N SER A 188 -3.78 -26.85 16.13
CA SER A 188 -2.78 -25.96 15.55
C SER A 188 -3.37 -25.12 14.43
N LEU A 189 -2.87 -23.89 14.34
CA LEU A 189 -3.15 -22.97 13.25
C LEU A 189 -1.86 -22.73 12.48
N HIS A 190 -1.95 -22.77 11.16
CA HIS A 190 -0.85 -22.51 10.24
C HIS A 190 -1.28 -21.48 9.19
N TRP A 191 -0.47 -20.44 8.98
CA TRP A 191 -0.74 -19.42 7.96
C TRP A 191 0.57 -18.77 7.49
N SER A 192 0.50 -18.10 6.34
CA SER A 192 1.56 -17.21 5.86
C SER A 192 1.44 -15.85 6.55
N ALA A 193 2.55 -15.30 7.06
CA ALA A 193 2.57 -13.98 7.67
C ALA A 193 2.22 -12.90 6.64
N ASP A 194 1.00 -12.41 6.69
CA ASP A 194 0.51 -11.28 5.90
C ASP A 194 -0.60 -10.56 6.68
N PRO A 195 -0.79 -9.25 6.48
CA PRO A 195 -1.69 -8.46 7.35
C PRO A 195 -3.11 -8.99 7.45
N ILE A 196 -3.62 -9.62 6.38
CA ILE A 196 -4.99 -10.15 6.34
C ILE A 196 -5.03 -11.52 7.01
N SER A 197 -4.10 -12.41 6.69
CA SER A 197 -4.01 -13.73 7.32
C SER A 197 -3.70 -13.63 8.81
N ASP A 198 -2.87 -12.67 9.23
CA ASP A 198 -2.59 -12.39 10.64
C ASP A 198 -3.88 -12.00 11.37
N MET A 199 -4.66 -11.07 10.81
CA MET A 199 -5.95 -10.66 11.37
C MET A 199 -6.95 -11.83 11.47
N VAL A 200 -7.05 -12.67 10.43
CA VAL A 200 -7.93 -13.84 10.42
C VAL A 200 -7.45 -14.88 11.45
N SER A 201 -6.14 -15.08 11.54
CA SER A 201 -5.52 -16.02 12.48
C SER A 201 -5.76 -15.59 13.93
N ASP A 202 -5.54 -14.31 14.28
CA ASP A 202 -5.79 -13.77 15.62
C ASP A 202 -7.25 -13.95 16.05
N SER A 203 -8.19 -13.67 15.14
CA SER A 203 -9.61 -13.90 15.37
C SER A 203 -9.94 -15.40 15.56
N ALA A 204 -9.32 -16.29 14.76
CA ALA A 204 -9.48 -17.73 14.91
C ALA A 204 -8.89 -18.24 16.24
N VAL A 205 -7.73 -17.74 16.65
CA VAL A 205 -7.11 -18.04 17.96
C VAL A 205 -8.03 -17.60 19.10
N ALA A 206 -8.56 -16.38 19.05
CA ALA A 206 -9.49 -15.87 20.05
C ALA A 206 -10.76 -16.72 20.15
N LEU A 207 -11.29 -17.18 19.02
CA LEU A 207 -12.45 -18.08 18.96
C LEU A 207 -12.15 -19.43 19.60
N VAL A 208 -11.00 -20.05 19.31
CA VAL A 208 -10.61 -21.33 19.90
C VAL A 208 -10.44 -21.21 21.42
N LEU A 209 -9.80 -20.13 21.88
CA LEU A 209 -9.63 -19.86 23.31
C LEU A 209 -10.97 -19.60 24.01
N ASN A 210 -11.91 -18.90 23.37
CA ASN A 210 -13.23 -18.66 23.94
C ASN A 210 -14.06 -19.94 24.00
N ALA A 211 -14.04 -20.74 22.93
CA ALA A 211 -14.71 -22.04 22.88
C ALA A 211 -14.17 -23.05 23.91
N GLY A 212 -12.91 -22.88 24.36
CA GLY A 212 -12.33 -23.68 25.44
C GLY A 212 -12.70 -23.22 26.85
N ARG A 213 -13.13 -21.95 27.03
CA ARG A 213 -13.56 -21.38 28.33
C ARG A 213 -15.04 -21.64 28.61
N GLU A 214 -15.88 -21.59 27.57
CA GLU A 214 -17.30 -21.90 27.67
C GLU A 214 -17.50 -23.42 27.60
N MET A 215 -17.86 -24.09 28.70
CA MET A 215 -18.43 -25.44 28.58
C MET A 215 -19.76 -25.33 27.82
N PRO A 216 -19.92 -25.99 26.66
CA PRO A 216 -21.21 -25.95 25.95
C PRO A 216 -22.24 -26.73 26.77
N LYS A 217 -23.34 -26.10 27.15
CA LYS A 217 -24.61 -26.83 27.31
C LYS A 217 -24.93 -27.39 25.93
N VAL A 218 -24.67 -28.67 25.72
CA VAL A 218 -25.01 -29.38 24.48
C VAL A 218 -26.53 -29.41 24.39
N VAL A 219 -27.11 -28.44 23.70
CA VAL A 219 -28.40 -28.62 23.04
C VAL A 219 -28.04 -29.15 21.66
N VAL A 220 -28.31 -30.43 21.44
CA VAL A 220 -28.17 -31.06 20.13
C VAL A 220 -29.23 -30.44 19.23
N GLU A 221 -28.87 -29.37 18.52
CA GLU A 221 -29.57 -29.05 17.28
C GLU A 221 -28.91 -29.89 16.18
N SER A 222 -29.71 -30.80 15.63
CA SER A 222 -29.36 -31.66 14.50
C SER A 222 -28.75 -30.84 13.37
N GLU A 223 -27.74 -31.41 12.69
CA GLU A 223 -27.14 -30.83 11.49
C GLU A 223 -28.23 -30.31 10.54
N PRO A 224 -28.29 -28.99 10.24
CA PRO A 224 -29.11 -28.55 9.14
C PRO A 224 -28.44 -29.07 7.86
N VAL A 225 -29.17 -29.93 7.17
CA VAL A 225 -28.98 -30.20 5.75
C VAL A 225 -28.84 -28.83 5.06
N LYS A 226 -27.94 -28.73 4.08
CA LYS A 226 -27.73 -27.54 3.26
C LYS A 226 -29.04 -27.10 2.60
N ASP A 227 -29.83 -26.30 3.29
CA ASP A 227 -30.94 -25.54 2.72
C ASP A 227 -30.56 -24.07 2.86
N GLU A 228 -29.96 -23.50 1.81
CA GLU A 228 -29.74 -22.05 1.67
C GLU A 228 -31.05 -21.27 1.95
N VAL A 229 -32.18 -21.94 1.67
CA VAL A 229 -33.55 -21.48 1.93
C VAL A 229 -33.88 -21.36 3.43
N GLU A 230 -33.33 -22.19 4.32
CA GLU A 230 -33.56 -22.07 5.77
C GLU A 230 -32.75 -20.93 6.39
N ASP A 231 -31.50 -20.74 5.96
CA ASP A 231 -30.65 -19.67 6.47
C ASP A 231 -31.13 -18.30 6.00
N GLU A 232 -31.62 -18.18 4.76
CA GLU A 232 -32.33 -16.97 4.29
C GLU A 232 -33.59 -16.71 5.13
N LYS A 233 -34.40 -17.73 5.41
CA LYS A 233 -35.61 -17.58 6.26
C LYS A 233 -35.29 -17.20 7.70
N LYS A 234 -34.19 -17.69 8.27
CA LYS A 234 -33.71 -17.31 9.61
C LYS A 234 -33.18 -15.87 9.61
N ALA A 235 -32.37 -15.50 8.63
CA ALA A 235 -31.86 -14.15 8.44
C ALA A 235 -33.00 -13.13 8.23
N GLU A 236 -34.04 -13.49 7.47
CA GLU A 236 -35.24 -12.66 7.28
C GLU A 236 -36.03 -12.46 8.58
N LYS A 237 -36.18 -13.52 9.39
CA LYS A 237 -36.85 -13.43 10.70
C LYS A 237 -36.08 -12.54 11.68
N ILE A 238 -34.75 -12.67 11.72
CA ILE A 238 -33.89 -11.83 12.55
C ILE A 238 -33.94 -10.38 12.09
N THR A 239 -33.86 -10.15 10.77
CA THR A 239 -33.97 -8.81 10.17
C THR A 239 -35.30 -8.16 10.54
N ASN A 240 -36.41 -8.89 10.43
CA ASN A 240 -37.73 -8.40 10.82
C ASN A 240 -37.82 -8.11 12.33
N ALA A 241 -37.31 -9.00 13.19
CA ALA A 241 -37.31 -8.81 14.64
C ALA A 241 -36.52 -7.56 15.08
N ILE A 242 -35.36 -7.31 14.46
CA ILE A 242 -34.55 -6.12 14.76
C ILE A 242 -35.26 -4.85 14.26
N LEU A 243 -35.89 -4.88 13.09
CA LEU A 243 -36.67 -3.74 12.58
C LEU A 243 -37.88 -3.42 13.47
N VAL A 244 -38.60 -4.45 13.94
CA VAL A 244 -39.68 -4.29 14.94
C VAL A 244 -39.13 -3.70 16.24
N SER A 245 -37.97 -4.14 16.71
CA SER A 245 -37.35 -3.59 17.92
C SER A 245 -36.91 -2.13 17.77
N LEU A 246 -36.48 -1.70 16.57
CA LEU A 246 -35.98 -0.35 16.33
C LEU A 246 -37.08 0.67 16.01
N PHE A 247 -38.15 0.24 15.35
CA PHE A 247 -39.18 1.13 14.81
C PHE A 247 -40.60 0.83 15.32
N GLY A 248 -40.79 -0.23 16.10
CA GLY A 248 -42.07 -0.58 16.73
C GLY A 248 -43.04 -1.26 15.76
N ASP A 249 -43.74 -0.50 14.92
CA ASP A 249 -44.80 -1.02 14.04
C ASP A 249 -44.26 -1.32 12.64
N VAL A 250 -43.91 -2.59 12.40
CA VAL A 250 -43.45 -3.10 11.12
C VAL A 250 -44.40 -4.18 10.62
N LYS A 251 -45.09 -3.91 9.51
CA LYS A 251 -46.07 -4.82 8.89
C LYS A 251 -45.58 -5.29 7.52
N LEU A 252 -45.97 -6.51 7.15
CA LEU A 252 -45.79 -7.01 5.79
C LEU A 252 -46.86 -6.37 4.89
N GLY A 253 -46.43 -5.60 3.89
CA GLY A 253 -47.31 -5.05 2.85
C GLY A 253 -47.59 -6.04 1.73
N GLU A 254 -48.57 -5.72 0.89
CA GLU A 254 -49.14 -6.63 -0.15
C GLU A 254 -48.14 -7.05 -1.25
N ASN A 255 -46.99 -6.38 -1.39
CA ASN A 255 -46.00 -6.62 -2.45
C ASN A 255 -44.63 -7.13 -1.93
N GLY A 256 -44.56 -7.72 -0.73
CA GLY A 256 -43.30 -8.15 -0.13
C GLY A 256 -42.43 -7.03 0.47
N LYS A 257 -42.87 -5.77 0.33
CA LYS A 257 -42.31 -4.59 1.01
C LYS A 257 -42.73 -4.55 2.49
N LEU A 258 -41.79 -4.19 3.37
CA LEU A 258 -42.06 -3.93 4.79
C LEU A 258 -42.58 -2.51 4.97
N VAL A 259 -43.72 -2.35 5.63
CA VAL A 259 -44.34 -1.07 5.96
C VAL A 259 -43.99 -0.72 7.40
N ILE A 260 -43.16 0.30 7.58
CA ILE A 260 -42.68 0.78 8.88
C ILE A 260 -43.41 2.08 9.20
N THR A 261 -44.13 2.11 10.32
CA THR A 261 -44.88 3.30 10.76
C THR A 261 -44.29 3.87 12.04
N VAL A 262 -43.83 5.12 11.99
CA VAL A 262 -43.24 5.83 13.13
C VAL A 262 -43.84 7.23 13.21
N ASP A 263 -44.48 7.56 14.33
CA ASP A 263 -45.06 8.88 14.61
C ASP A 263 -45.97 9.41 13.48
N GLY A 264 -46.80 8.53 12.90
CA GLY A 264 -47.73 8.86 11.81
C GLY A 264 -47.10 8.95 10.41
N ASN A 265 -45.77 8.79 10.29
CA ASN A 265 -45.08 8.70 9.01
C ASN A 265 -44.88 7.24 8.59
N VAL A 266 -45.09 6.95 7.30
CA VAL A 266 -45.00 5.60 6.73
C VAL A 266 -43.78 5.50 5.82
N ALA A 267 -43.02 4.42 5.95
CA ALA A 267 -41.91 4.06 5.07
C ALA A 267 -42.10 2.64 4.53
N HIS A 268 -41.94 2.47 3.22
CA HIS A 268 -41.98 1.20 2.52
C HIS A 268 -40.55 0.77 2.17
N LEU A 269 -40.11 -0.33 2.77
CA LEU A 269 -38.78 -0.91 2.56
C LEU A 269 -38.89 -2.15 1.66
N ASP A 270 -38.16 -2.17 0.57
CA ASP A 270 -37.96 -3.36 -0.25
C ASP A 270 -36.83 -4.23 0.33
N LYS A 271 -37.15 -5.50 0.59
CA LYS A 271 -36.23 -6.46 1.22
C LYS A 271 -35.08 -6.87 0.31
N GLN A 272 -35.29 -6.88 -1.01
CA GLN A 272 -34.30 -7.37 -1.98
C GLN A 272 -33.39 -6.25 -2.46
N SER A 273 -33.96 -5.08 -2.80
CA SER A 273 -33.18 -3.94 -3.31
C SER A 273 -32.61 -3.05 -2.20
N GLY A 274 -33.17 -3.11 -0.98
CA GLY A 274 -32.83 -2.19 0.11
C GLY A 274 -33.32 -0.76 -0.13
N GLU A 275 -34.17 -0.53 -1.13
CA GLU A 275 -34.77 0.78 -1.38
C GLU A 275 -35.87 1.10 -0.37
N VAL A 276 -35.88 2.36 0.10
CA VAL A 276 -36.87 2.88 1.05
C VAL A 276 -37.63 4.03 0.41
N GLU A 277 -38.96 3.89 0.33
CA GLU A 277 -39.89 4.90 -0.12
C GLU A 277 -40.62 5.48 1.10
N SER A 278 -40.47 6.78 1.36
CA SER A 278 -41.22 7.48 2.42
C SER A 278 -41.38 8.95 2.04
N GLU A 279 -42.52 9.54 2.40
CA GLU A 279 -42.77 10.97 2.26
C GLU A 279 -41.87 11.80 3.20
N ASN A 280 -41.39 11.19 4.28
CA ASN A 280 -40.50 11.82 5.25
C ASN A 280 -39.03 11.45 4.97
N ALA A 281 -38.24 12.41 4.51
CA ALA A 281 -36.82 12.22 4.19
C ALA A 281 -35.99 11.74 5.39
N GLY A 282 -36.32 12.18 6.61
CA GLY A 282 -35.62 11.78 7.84
C GLY A 282 -35.94 10.35 8.28
N LEU A 283 -37.17 9.87 8.05
CA LEU A 283 -37.51 8.46 8.28
C LEU A 283 -36.90 7.56 7.21
N LYS A 284 -36.93 7.98 5.93
CA LYS A 284 -36.33 7.27 4.80
C LYS A 284 -34.86 6.94 5.06
N GLU A 285 -34.05 7.93 5.43
CA GLU A 285 -32.62 7.72 5.61
C GLU A 285 -32.31 6.88 6.86
N ARG A 286 -33.08 7.04 7.94
CA ARG A 286 -32.91 6.22 9.16
C ARG A 286 -33.20 4.74 8.90
N VAL A 287 -34.27 4.44 8.18
CA VAL A 287 -34.62 3.06 7.80
C VAL A 287 -33.58 2.48 6.85
N ARG A 288 -33.11 3.25 5.86
CA ARG A 288 -32.08 2.81 4.91
C ARG A 288 -30.77 2.45 5.61
N ILE A 289 -30.28 3.33 6.49
CA ILE A 289 -29.04 3.10 7.26
C ILE A 289 -29.21 1.92 8.22
N ALA A 290 -30.34 1.82 8.91
CA ALA A 290 -30.60 0.70 9.81
C ALA A 290 -30.63 -0.63 9.05
N PHE A 291 -31.32 -0.68 7.90
CA PHE A 291 -31.41 -1.88 7.08
C PHE A 291 -30.06 -2.30 6.50
N GLN A 292 -29.26 -1.35 5.99
CA GLN A 292 -27.89 -1.64 5.54
C GLN A 292 -27.04 -2.21 6.69
N ARG A 293 -27.09 -1.61 7.87
CA ARG A 293 -26.35 -2.09 9.05
C ARG A 293 -26.76 -3.50 9.46
N ILE A 294 -28.06 -3.80 9.42
CA ILE A 294 -28.57 -5.14 9.73
C ILE A 294 -28.11 -6.15 8.67
N GLN A 295 -28.20 -5.82 7.37
CA GLN A 295 -27.71 -6.69 6.31
C GLN A 295 -26.21 -6.98 6.42
N THR A 296 -25.39 -5.99 6.77
CA THR A 296 -23.96 -6.18 7.00
C THR A 296 -23.67 -7.02 8.25
N ALA A 297 -24.50 -6.93 9.29
CA ALA A 297 -24.31 -7.67 10.55
C ALA A 297 -24.82 -9.11 10.50
N VAL A 298 -25.80 -9.41 9.64
CA VAL A 298 -26.43 -10.74 9.53
C VAL A 298 -25.68 -11.64 8.55
N LYS A 299 -24.93 -11.06 7.60
CA LYS A 299 -24.12 -11.84 6.66
C LYS A 299 -22.74 -12.17 7.25
N PRO A 300 -22.22 -13.40 7.04
CA PRO A 300 -20.83 -13.74 7.36
C PRO A 300 -19.86 -12.76 6.71
N ILE A 301 -18.69 -12.56 7.31
CA ILE A 301 -17.70 -11.60 6.82
C ILE A 301 -17.19 -12.08 5.45
N PRO A 302 -17.44 -11.32 4.36
CA PRO A 302 -16.89 -11.65 3.07
C PRO A 302 -15.40 -11.28 3.02
N LEU A 303 -14.66 -12.01 2.19
CA LEU A 303 -13.22 -11.79 1.98
C LEU A 303 -12.90 -10.57 1.09
N SER A 304 -13.82 -9.61 0.95
CA SER A 304 -13.62 -8.45 0.08
C SER A 304 -12.80 -7.38 0.80
N ALA A 305 -11.48 -7.56 0.82
CA ALA A 305 -10.55 -6.44 0.89
C ALA A 305 -10.36 -5.93 -0.54
N SER A 306 -10.97 -4.78 -0.87
CA SER A 306 -10.38 -3.90 -1.89
C SER A 306 -9.01 -3.41 -1.40
#